data_AF-A0A2V9H1Q1-F1
#
_entry.id   AF-A0A2V9H1Q1-F1
#
_cell.length_a   1.000
_cell.length_b   1.000
_cell.length_c   1.000
_cell.angle_alpha   90.00
_cell.angle_beta   90.00
_cell.angle_gamma   90.00
#
_symmetry.space_group_name_H-M   'P 1'
#
loop_
_entity.id
_entity.type
_entity.pdbx_description
1 polymer ?
#
loop_
_entity_poly.entity_id
_entity_poly.type
_entity_poly.pdbx_seq_one_letter_code
_entity_poly.pdbx_strand_id
1 'polypeptide(L)'
;MKLILLIALTLGVFGQPSQKPESQKECPMHATHTQMNERGEKGMGFSQTATTHHFLLNSNGGVIQVEAKDSADSTNRNQIRMHLGHIAKAFQSGDFDIPMFVHDTVPPGVPEMKRLRKDIQYSFAETL
;
A
#
# COMPACT_ATOMS: atom_id res chain seq x y z
N MET A 1 18.49 17.02 11.69
CA MET A 1 17.63 18.23 11.66
C MET A 1 18.13 19.16 10.57
N LYS A 2 17.39 19.32 9.47
CA LYS A 2 17.65 20.33 8.41
C LYS A 2 16.29 20.82 7.91
N LEU A 3 16.11 22.14 7.99
CA LEU A 3 14.91 22.88 7.59
C LEU A 3 15.04 23.27 6.12
N ILE A 4 13.97 23.14 5.31
CA ILE A 4 13.91 23.71 3.96
C ILE A 4 12.59 24.49 3.81
N LEU A 5 12.72 25.65 3.16
CA LEU A 5 11.78 26.76 3.17
C LEU A 5 10.71 26.63 2.07
N LEU A 6 9.45 26.94 2.39
CA LEU A 6 8.40 27.17 1.40
C LEU A 6 8.42 28.64 0.94
N ILE A 7 8.29 28.87 -0.36
CA ILE A 7 8.03 30.20 -0.95
C ILE A 7 6.80 30.09 -1.84
N ALA A 8 5.83 30.99 -1.63
CA ALA A 8 4.68 31.18 -2.49
C ALA A 8 4.70 32.61 -3.04
N LEU A 9 4.40 32.79 -4.34
CA LEU A 9 4.15 34.09 -4.94
C LEU A 9 3.16 33.98 -6.12
N THR A 10 2.38 35.03 -6.34
CA THR A 10 1.39 35.20 -7.41
C THR A 10 1.82 36.37 -8.34
N LEU A 11 1.15 36.77 -9.44
CA LEU A 11 -0.18 36.46 -9.98
C LEU A 11 -0.16 36.77 -11.49
N GLY A 12 -0.70 35.92 -12.38
CA GLY A 12 -0.83 36.29 -13.80
C GLY A 12 -1.28 35.16 -14.74
N VAL A 13 -2.36 35.39 -15.50
CA VAL A 13 -3.01 34.39 -16.38
C VAL A 13 -2.60 34.60 -17.85
N PHE A 14 -2.31 33.51 -18.55
CA PHE A 14 -2.60 33.37 -19.98
C PHE A 14 -3.18 31.98 -20.24
N GLY A 15 -4.40 31.93 -20.77
CA GLY A 15 -5.06 30.67 -21.10
C GLY A 15 -4.52 30.06 -22.38
N GLN A 16 -3.78 28.96 -22.27
CA GLN A 16 -3.57 28.07 -23.41
C GLN A 16 -4.85 27.24 -23.65
N PRO A 17 -5.29 27.05 -24.90
CA PRO A 17 -6.37 26.11 -25.17
C PRO A 17 -5.91 24.71 -24.77
N SER A 18 -6.67 24.05 -23.89
CA SER A 18 -6.40 22.68 -23.47
C SER A 18 -6.56 21.73 -24.64
N GLN A 19 -5.47 21.51 -25.39
CA GLN A 19 -5.33 20.34 -26.22
C GLN A 19 -5.38 19.13 -25.29
N LYS A 20 -6.52 18.46 -25.29
CA LYS A 20 -6.70 17.14 -24.66
C LYS A 20 -5.56 16.25 -25.17
N PRO A 21 -4.71 15.67 -24.30
CA PRO A 21 -3.73 14.70 -24.77
C PRO A 21 -4.48 13.46 -25.23
N GLU A 22 -4.67 13.37 -26.54
CA GLU A 22 -5.09 12.16 -27.21
C GLU A 22 -3.94 11.14 -27.14
N SER A 23 -4.30 9.85 -27.06
CA SER A 23 -3.37 8.71 -27.00
C SER A 23 -2.52 8.58 -25.74
N GLN A 24 -3.07 7.87 -24.75
CA GLN A 24 -2.37 6.70 -24.23
C GLN A 24 -3.17 5.46 -24.60
N LYS A 25 -2.76 4.76 -25.67
CA LYS A 25 -3.18 3.36 -25.85
C LYS A 25 -2.73 2.59 -24.61
N GLU A 26 -3.60 1.80 -24.01
CA GLU A 26 -3.28 1.03 -22.81
C GLU A 26 -2.10 0.10 -23.08
N CYS A 27 -0.91 0.48 -22.61
CA CYS A 27 0.22 -0.43 -22.52
C CYS A 27 -0.19 -1.58 -21.59
N PRO A 28 0.05 -2.87 -21.93
CA PRO A 28 -0.44 -4.01 -21.14
C PRO A 28 -0.13 -3.91 -19.64
N MET A 29 1.03 -3.32 -19.29
CA MET A 29 1.45 -3.05 -17.92
C MET A 29 0.44 -2.23 -17.11
N HIS A 30 -0.23 -1.22 -17.70
CA HIS A 30 -1.22 -0.41 -16.99
C HIS A 30 -2.47 -1.23 -16.62
N ALA A 31 -2.97 -2.07 -17.54
CA ALA A 31 -4.14 -2.91 -17.29
C ALA A 31 -3.92 -3.95 -16.18
N THR A 32 -2.69 -4.46 -16.03
CA THR A 32 -2.32 -5.37 -14.93
C THR A 32 -2.33 -4.67 -13.57
N HIS A 33 -1.80 -3.45 -13.49
CA HIS A 33 -1.76 -2.69 -12.23
C HIS A 33 -3.17 -2.31 -11.75
N THR A 34 -4.09 -1.94 -12.64
CA THR A 34 -5.49 -1.64 -12.27
C THR A 34 -6.19 -2.83 -11.61
N GLN A 35 -6.08 -4.03 -12.19
CA GLN A 35 -6.71 -5.24 -11.65
C GLN A 35 -6.13 -5.66 -10.30
N MET A 36 -4.80 -5.56 -10.13
CA MET A 36 -4.17 -5.76 -8.83
C MET A 36 -4.66 -4.72 -7.81
N ASN A 37 -4.85 -3.46 -8.23
CA ASN A 37 -5.35 -2.41 -7.35
C ASN A 37 -6.76 -2.74 -6.83
N GLU A 38 -7.68 -3.13 -7.73
CA GLU A 38 -9.05 -3.53 -7.38
C GLU A 38 -9.09 -4.73 -6.42
N ARG A 39 -8.28 -5.77 -6.67
CA ARG A 39 -8.21 -6.93 -5.74
C ARG A 39 -7.59 -6.53 -4.41
N GLY A 40 -6.60 -5.64 -4.40
CA GLY A 40 -6.05 -5.10 -3.16
C GLY A 40 -7.06 -4.30 -2.35
N GLU A 41 -7.89 -3.45 -2.97
CA GLU A 41 -8.97 -2.76 -2.24
C GLU A 41 -10.03 -3.74 -1.70
N LYS A 42 -10.38 -4.79 -2.47
CA LYS A 42 -11.28 -5.87 -2.01
C LYS A 42 -10.68 -6.72 -0.87
N GLY A 43 -9.38 -7.02 -0.92
CA GLY A 43 -8.68 -7.87 0.06
C GLY A 43 -8.21 -7.13 1.32
N MET A 44 -7.97 -5.82 1.22
CA MET A 44 -7.51 -4.98 2.33
C MET A 44 -8.62 -4.16 2.99
N GLY A 45 -9.70 -3.85 2.27
CA GLY A 45 -10.85 -3.10 2.81
C GLY A 45 -10.67 -1.58 2.89
N PHE A 46 -9.60 -1.04 2.31
CA PHE A 46 -9.30 0.40 2.25
C PHE A 46 -8.76 0.79 0.88
N SER A 47 -8.81 2.09 0.53
CA SER A 47 -8.34 2.52 -0.79
C SER A 47 -6.82 2.57 -0.86
N GLN A 48 -6.26 1.96 -1.90
CA GLN A 48 -4.82 2.00 -2.17
C GLN A 48 -4.37 3.37 -2.70
N THR A 49 -5.27 4.10 -3.36
CA THR A 49 -4.94 5.44 -3.87
C THR A 49 -4.94 6.51 -2.76
N ALA A 50 -5.75 6.32 -1.71
CA ALA A 50 -5.78 7.17 -0.51
C ALA A 50 -4.67 6.85 0.52
N THR A 51 -3.90 5.78 0.32
CA THR A 51 -2.89 5.30 1.27
C THR A 51 -1.48 5.23 0.68
N THR A 52 -0.48 5.17 1.56
CA THR A 52 0.94 4.99 1.21
C THR A 52 1.46 3.75 1.93
N HIS A 53 2.16 2.88 1.20
CA HIS A 53 2.78 1.68 1.75
C HIS A 53 4.30 1.85 1.78
N HIS A 54 4.89 1.66 2.96
CA HIS A 54 6.32 1.74 3.21
C HIS A 54 6.84 0.35 3.58
N PHE A 55 7.85 -0.12 2.85
CA PHE A 55 8.54 -1.37 3.12
C PHE A 55 9.90 -1.04 3.71
N LEU A 56 10.02 -1.17 5.03
CA LEU A 56 11.22 -0.83 5.79
C LEU A 56 11.99 -2.11 6.13
N LEU A 57 13.32 -2.06 6.05
CA LEU A 57 14.21 -3.14 6.48
C LEU A 57 14.97 -2.71 7.73
N ASN A 58 15.19 -3.65 8.65
CA ASN A 58 16.01 -3.46 9.84
C ASN A 58 16.88 -4.72 10.08
N SER A 59 17.77 -4.68 11.08
CA SER A 59 18.70 -5.80 11.35
C SER A 59 18.01 -7.12 11.71
N ASN A 60 16.75 -7.07 12.13
CA ASN A 60 16.00 -8.20 12.69
C ASN A 60 14.81 -8.61 11.80
N GLY A 61 14.68 -8.06 10.59
CA GLY A 61 13.59 -8.33 9.65
C GLY A 61 13.14 -7.10 8.89
N GLY A 62 11.83 -6.95 8.71
CA GLY A 62 11.23 -5.81 8.03
C GLY A 62 9.88 -5.39 8.62
N VAL A 63 9.41 -4.22 8.21
CA VAL A 63 8.13 -3.63 8.62
C VAL A 63 7.37 -3.21 7.36
N ILE A 64 6.10 -3.59 7.27
CA ILE A 64 5.14 -3.02 6.32
C ILE A 64 4.35 -1.97 7.11
N GLN A 65 4.60 -0.70 6.80
CA GLN A 65 3.89 0.43 7.40
C GLN A 65 2.93 0.98 6.36
N VAL A 66 1.66 1.17 6.74
CA VAL A 66 0.61 1.67 5.86
C VAL A 66 -0.01 2.90 6.50
N GLU A 67 -0.06 4.00 5.74
CA GLU A 67 -0.52 5.30 6.22
C GLU A 67 -1.65 5.82 5.33
N ALA A 68 -2.64 6.48 5.93
CA ALA A 68 -3.56 7.33 5.18
C ALA A 68 -2.83 8.62 4.77
N LYS A 69 -2.98 9.04 3.51
CA LYS A 69 -2.33 10.26 2.99
C LYS A 69 -2.87 11.54 3.64
N ASP A 70 -4.11 11.50 4.12
CA ASP A 70 -4.73 12.56 4.90
C ASP A 70 -4.80 12.15 6.38
N SER A 71 -4.22 12.97 7.26
CA SER A 71 -4.28 12.78 8.71
C SER A 71 -5.67 13.00 9.31
N ALA A 72 -6.62 13.58 8.56
CA ALA A 72 -8.03 13.64 8.94
C ALA A 72 -8.82 12.36 8.57
N ASP A 73 -8.32 11.51 7.67
CA ASP A 73 -9.03 10.32 7.19
C ASP A 73 -9.02 9.16 8.22
N SER A 74 -9.94 9.26 9.17
CA SER A 74 -10.15 8.25 10.21
C SER A 74 -10.72 6.94 9.65
N THR A 75 -11.41 6.97 8.51
CA THR A 75 -11.98 5.79 7.86
C THR A 75 -10.87 4.87 7.36
N ASN A 76 -9.97 5.36 6.50
CA ASN A 76 -8.86 4.55 6.02
C ASN A 76 -7.90 4.17 7.17
N ARG A 77 -7.63 5.04 8.14
CA ARG A 77 -6.84 4.66 9.33
C ARG A 77 -7.43 3.50 10.12
N ASN A 78 -8.74 3.50 10.36
CA ASN A 78 -9.39 2.41 11.09
C ASN A 78 -9.37 1.10 10.30
N GLN A 79 -9.62 1.15 8.99
CA GLN A 79 -9.54 -0.02 8.12
C GLN A 79 -8.11 -0.57 8.02
N ILE A 80 -7.09 0.28 7.91
CA ILE A 80 -5.67 -0.11 7.96
C ILE A 80 -5.38 -0.84 9.27
N ARG A 81 -5.77 -0.29 10.43
CA ARG A 81 -5.52 -0.90 11.75
C ARG A 81 -6.20 -2.28 11.87
N MET A 82 -7.46 -2.38 11.44
CA MET A 82 -8.19 -3.66 11.39
C MET A 82 -7.50 -4.68 10.47
N HIS A 83 -7.09 -4.26 9.27
CA HIS A 83 -6.44 -5.12 8.29
C HIS A 83 -5.07 -5.60 8.76
N LEU A 84 -4.20 -4.70 9.23
CA LEU A 84 -2.86 -5.04 9.71
C LEU A 84 -2.92 -5.95 10.95
N GLY A 85 -3.87 -5.72 11.85
CA GLY A 85 -4.14 -6.61 12.98
C GLY A 85 -4.70 -7.99 12.57
N HIS A 86 -5.40 -8.09 11.43
CA HIS A 86 -5.86 -9.35 10.86
C HIS A 86 -4.71 -10.12 10.20
N ILE A 87 -3.96 -9.51 9.28
CA ILE A 87 -2.87 -10.20 8.55
C ILE A 87 -1.75 -10.66 9.49
N ALA A 88 -1.47 -9.93 10.59
CA ALA A 88 -0.51 -10.40 11.59
C ALA A 88 -0.92 -11.75 12.20
N LYS A 89 -2.21 -11.96 12.47
CA LYS A 89 -2.75 -13.22 12.99
C LYS A 89 -2.79 -14.32 11.92
N ALA A 90 -3.14 -13.97 10.68
CA ALA A 90 -3.11 -14.89 9.54
C ALA A 90 -1.69 -15.40 9.27
N PHE A 91 -0.69 -14.50 9.22
CA PHE A 91 0.69 -14.87 8.94
C PHE A 91 1.30 -15.69 10.08
N GLN A 92 0.94 -15.42 11.35
CA GLN A 92 1.25 -16.29 12.50
C GLN A 92 0.67 -17.72 12.34
N SER A 93 -0.53 -17.86 11.77
CA SER A 93 -1.13 -19.18 11.49
C SER A 93 -0.59 -19.84 10.22
N GLY A 94 0.16 -19.10 9.39
CA GLY A 94 0.68 -19.57 8.10
C GLY A 94 -0.33 -19.45 6.96
N ASP A 95 -1.42 -18.71 7.18
CA ASP A 95 -2.37 -18.26 6.17
C ASP A 95 -1.79 -17.03 5.44
N PHE A 96 -1.78 -17.08 4.12
CA PHE A 96 -1.29 -16.02 3.24
C PHE A 96 -2.27 -15.79 2.07
N ASP A 97 -3.54 -16.14 2.26
CA ASP A 97 -4.50 -16.23 1.16
C ASP A 97 -4.91 -14.84 0.65
N ILE A 98 -4.89 -13.80 1.50
CA ILE A 98 -5.09 -12.40 1.06
C ILE A 98 -3.97 -11.96 0.09
N PRO A 99 -2.65 -12.06 0.40
CA PRO A 99 -1.59 -11.86 -0.57
C PRO A 99 -1.78 -12.64 -1.88
N MET A 100 -2.18 -13.92 -1.81
CA MET A 100 -2.41 -14.72 -3.02
C MET A 100 -3.56 -14.17 -3.87
N PHE A 101 -4.67 -13.78 -3.24
CA PHE A 101 -5.82 -13.15 -3.90
C PHE A 101 -5.46 -11.82 -4.56
N VAL A 102 -4.70 -10.95 -3.89
CA VAL A 102 -4.30 -9.65 -4.45
C VAL A 102 -3.37 -9.84 -5.66
N HIS A 103 -2.37 -10.69 -5.52
CA HIS A 103 -1.37 -10.93 -6.58
C HIS A 103 -1.82 -11.89 -7.69
N ASP A 104 -2.93 -12.62 -7.51
CA ASP A 104 -3.46 -13.62 -8.46
C ASP A 104 -2.45 -14.73 -8.81
N THR A 105 -1.58 -15.02 -7.84
CA THR A 105 -0.52 -16.03 -7.90
C THR A 105 -0.01 -16.27 -6.48
N VAL A 106 0.85 -17.28 -6.28
CA VAL A 106 1.59 -17.45 -5.02
C VAL A 106 2.79 -16.48 -5.03
N PRO A 107 2.84 -15.47 -4.15
CA PRO A 107 3.98 -14.55 -4.12
C PRO A 107 5.30 -15.29 -3.81
N PRO A 108 6.41 -14.98 -4.49
CA PRO A 108 7.71 -15.55 -4.18
C PRO A 108 8.06 -15.36 -2.69
N GLY A 109 8.42 -16.45 -2.02
CA GLY A 109 8.70 -16.46 -0.58
C GLY A 109 7.61 -17.08 0.29
N VAL A 110 6.33 -17.06 -0.11
CA VAL A 110 5.25 -17.63 0.72
C VAL A 110 5.45 -19.12 1.07
N PRO A 111 5.92 -20.01 0.18
CA PRO A 111 6.22 -21.40 0.56
C PRO A 111 7.27 -21.50 1.68
N GLU A 112 8.29 -20.64 1.64
CA GLU A 112 9.36 -20.59 2.65
C GLU A 112 8.88 -19.97 3.97
N MET A 113 8.06 -18.91 3.89
CA MET A 113 7.42 -18.30 5.07
C MET A 113 6.46 -19.27 5.77
N LYS A 114 5.73 -20.11 5.02
CA LYS A 114 4.93 -21.22 5.57
C LYS A 114 5.82 -22.29 6.22
N ARG A 115 6.96 -22.64 5.62
CA ARG A 115 7.93 -23.60 6.18
C ARG A 115 8.56 -23.10 7.49
N LEU A 116 8.93 -21.82 7.55
CA LEU A 116 9.57 -21.14 8.68
C LEU A 116 8.58 -20.52 9.67
N ARG A 117 7.30 -20.91 9.68
CA ARG A 117 6.25 -20.33 10.55
C ARG A 117 6.59 -20.35 12.05
N LYS A 118 7.45 -21.27 12.51
CA LYS A 118 7.90 -21.33 13.91
C LYS A 118 9.04 -20.36 14.23
N ASP A 119 9.76 -19.92 13.21
CA ASP A 119 10.99 -19.14 13.32
C ASP A 119 10.76 -17.65 12.96
N ILE A 120 9.75 -17.37 12.12
CA ILE A 120 9.32 -16.01 11.78
C ILE A 120 8.17 -15.59 12.69
N GLN A 121 8.36 -14.47 13.38
CA GLN A 121 7.32 -13.84 14.20
C GLN A 121 6.71 -12.65 13.44
N TYR A 122 5.38 -12.58 13.40
CA TYR A 122 4.64 -11.44 12.89
C TYR A 122 3.93 -10.75 14.06
N SER A 123 3.91 -9.43 14.07
CA SER A 123 3.19 -8.63 15.05
C SER A 123 2.61 -7.38 14.39
N PHE A 124 1.62 -6.79 15.05
CA PHE A 124 1.03 -5.52 14.66
C PHE A 124 1.25 -4.50 15.78
N ALA A 125 1.57 -3.27 15.41
CA ALA A 125 1.66 -2.12 16.30
C ALA A 125 1.02 -0.91 15.61
N GLU A 126 0.30 -0.10 16.38
CA GLU A 126 -0.26 1.16 15.89
C GLU A 126 0.78 2.29 16.04
N THR A 127 0.85 3.15 15.03
CA THR A 127 1.43 4.49 15.17
C THR A 127 0.40 5.44 15.78
N LEU A 128 0.89 6.38 16.58
CA LEU A 128 0.13 7.45 17.24
C LEU A 128 -0.38 8.49 16.22
#